data_AF-A0A952ZHC3-F1
#
_entry.id   AF-A0A952ZHC3-F1
#
_cell.length_a   1.000
_cell.length_b   1.000
_cell.length_c   1.000
_cell.angle_alpha   90.00
_cell.angle_beta   90.00
_cell.angle_gamma   90.00
#
_symmetry.space_group_name_H-M   'P 1'
#
loop_
_entity.id
_entity.type
_entity.pdbx_description
1 polymer ?
#
loop_
_entity_poly.entity_id
_entity_poly.type
_entity_poly.pdbx_seq_one_letter_code
_entity_poly.pdbx_strand_id
1 'polypeptide(L)'
;MRTTVNLPADLHLAVASIAAQTGRSMSQTIAELIRRGLTLGADANANAATLTQPVCMDSNTGFPLIQSPRPVSAEDVRTLDDE
;
A
#
# COMPACT_ATOMS: atom_id res chain seq x y z
N MET A 1 0.68 -23.36 -7.54
CA MET A 1 -0.06 -23.53 -8.81
C MET A 1 0.47 -22.52 -9.82
N ARG A 2 0.60 -22.88 -11.09
CA ARG A 2 1.08 -21.98 -12.16
C ARG A 2 -0.11 -21.49 -12.97
N THR A 3 -0.25 -20.18 -13.07
CA THR A 3 -1.35 -19.53 -13.78
C THR A 3 -0.76 -18.54 -14.77
N THR A 4 -1.25 -18.55 -16.00
CA THR A 4 -0.89 -17.56 -17.03
C THR A 4 -1.99 -16.52 -17.08
N VAL A 5 -1.63 -15.24 -16.96
CA VAL A 5 -2.56 -14.11 -17.03
C VAL A 5 -2.09 -13.15 -18.12
N ASN A 6 -3.04 -12.59 -18.88
CA ASN A 6 -2.73 -11.53 -19.82
C ASN A 6 -2.69 -10.20 -19.07
N LEU A 7 -1.56 -9.51 -19.13
CA LEU A 7 -1.37 -8.22 -18.46
C LEU A 7 -1.32 -7.11 -19.51
N PRO A 8 -2.14 -6.05 -19.38
CA PRO A 8 -2.00 -4.81 -20.15
C PRO A 8 -0.56 -4.27 -20.11
N ALA A 9 -0.13 -3.61 -21.19
CA ALA A 9 1.26 -3.19 -21.37
C ALA A 9 1.72 -2.20 -20.29
N ASP A 10 0.83 -1.29 -19.87
CA ASP A 10 1.06 -0.34 -18.79
C ASP A 10 1.32 -1.05 -17.44
N LEU A 11 0.49 -2.05 -17.10
CA LEU A 11 0.67 -2.84 -15.88
C LEU A 11 1.95 -3.67 -15.94
N HIS A 12 2.29 -4.23 -17.11
CA HIS A 12 3.54 -4.95 -17.30
C HIS A 12 4.76 -4.06 -17.01
N LEU A 13 4.77 -2.84 -17.57
CA LEU A 13 5.85 -1.87 -17.33
C LEU A 13 5.94 -1.45 -15.87
N ALA A 14 4.81 -1.18 -15.22
CA ALA A 14 4.77 -0.81 -13.81
C ALA A 14 5.35 -1.93 -12.92
N VAL A 15 4.90 -3.17 -13.12
CA VAL A 15 5.39 -4.33 -12.37
C VAL A 15 6.88 -4.56 -12.62
N ALA A 16 7.35 -4.44 -13.86
CA ALA A 16 8.76 -4.60 -14.20
C ALA A 16 9.63 -3.54 -13.48
N SER A 17 9.17 -2.29 -13.41
CA SER A 17 9.86 -1.22 -12.69
C SER A 17 9.92 -1.49 -11.19
N ILE A 18 8.82 -1.95 -10.58
CA ILE A 18 8.76 -2.28 -9.14
C ILE A 18 9.69 -3.47 -8.82
N ALA A 19 9.68 -4.50 -9.66
CA ALA A 19 10.56 -5.66 -9.51
C ALA A 19 12.04 -5.23 -9.56
N ALA A 20 12.39 -4.36 -10.51
CA ALA A 20 13.74 -3.81 -10.63
C ALA A 20 14.15 -2.98 -9.41
N GLN A 21 13.29 -2.07 -8.91
CA GLN A 21 13.63 -1.23 -7.76
C GLN A 21 13.78 -2.05 -6.46
N THR A 22 13.01 -3.14 -6.32
CA THR A 22 12.98 -3.95 -5.10
C THR A 22 13.96 -5.13 -5.14
N GLY A 23 14.64 -5.36 -6.27
CA GLY A 23 15.53 -6.50 -6.45
C GLY A 23 14.80 -7.85 -6.41
N ARG A 24 13.49 -7.88 -6.70
CA ARG A 24 12.65 -9.08 -6.66
C ARG A 24 12.33 -9.58 -8.06
N SER A 25 11.94 -10.85 -8.17
CA SER A 25 11.46 -11.37 -9.45
C SER A 25 10.08 -10.79 -9.80
N MET A 26 9.78 -10.71 -11.10
CA MET A 26 8.50 -10.21 -11.60
C MET A 26 7.33 -11.05 -11.07
N SER A 27 7.43 -12.39 -11.14
CA SER A 27 6.40 -13.30 -10.63
C SER A 27 6.12 -13.14 -9.13
N GLN A 28 7.18 -12.92 -8.33
CA GLN A 28 7.03 -12.66 -6.89
C GLN A 28 6.34 -11.33 -6.65
N THR A 29 6.73 -10.29 -7.39
CA THR A 29 6.14 -8.96 -7.29
C THR A 29 4.65 -9.00 -7.64
N ILE A 30 4.28 -9.68 -8.73
CA ILE A 30 2.88 -9.88 -9.15
C ILE A 30 2.08 -10.58 -8.05
N ALA A 31 2.61 -11.68 -7.51
CA ALA A 31 1.91 -12.45 -6.48
C ALA A 31 1.65 -11.61 -5.21
N GLU A 32 2.60 -10.75 -4.83
CA GLU A 32 2.48 -9.87 -3.67
C GLU A 32 1.47 -8.74 -3.93
N LEU A 33 1.53 -8.10 -5.09
CA LEU A 33 0.58 -7.05 -5.48
C LEU A 33 -0.87 -7.58 -5.57
N ILE A 34 -1.07 -8.77 -6.16
CA ILE A 34 -2.38 -9.41 -6.21
C ILE A 34 -2.89 -9.70 -4.80
N ARG A 35 -2.04 -10.25 -3.92
CA ARG A 35 -2.42 -10.53 -2.53
C ARG A 35 -2.85 -9.24 -1.81
N ARG A 36 -2.07 -8.17 -1.91
CA ARG A 36 -2.40 -6.87 -1.32
C ARG A 36 -3.72 -6.33 -1.85
N GLY A 37 -3.94 -6.35 -3.17
CA GLY A 37 -5.18 -5.88 -3.80
C GLY A 37 -6.40 -6.69 -3.35
N LEU A 38 -6.27 -8.01 -3.22
CA LEU A 38 -7.34 -8.88 -2.73
C LEU A 38 -7.61 -8.70 -1.24
N THR A 39 -6.58 -8.50 -0.40
CA THR A 39 -6.74 -8.19 1.03
C THR A 39 -7.42 -6.85 1.23
N LEU A 40 -7.01 -5.80 0.50
CA LEU A 40 -7.70 -4.50 0.52
C LEU A 40 -9.16 -4.63 0.11
N GLY A 41 -9.50 -5.44 -0.90
CA GLY A 41 -10.88 -5.68 -1.32
C GLY A 41 -11.71 -6.49 -0.31
N ALA A 42 -11.10 -7.48 0.35
CA ALA A 42 -11.75 -8.28 1.38
C ALA A 42 -12.04 -7.44 2.64
N ASP A 43 -11.07 -6.64 3.07
CA ASP A 43 -11.22 -5.71 4.18
C ASP A 43 -12.12 -4.53 3.81
N ALA A 44 -12.16 -4.08 2.56
CA ALA A 44 -13.11 -3.08 2.09
C ALA A 44 -14.56 -3.58 2.07
N ASN A 45 -14.82 -4.89 2.09
CA ASN A 45 -16.19 -5.41 2.22
C ASN A 45 -16.62 -5.54 3.70
N ALA A 46 -15.66 -5.63 4.64
CA ALA A 46 -15.91 -5.60 6.09
C ALA A 46 -15.80 -4.18 6.70
N ASN A 47 -15.05 -3.29 6.04
CA ASN A 47 -14.75 -1.89 6.41
C ASN A 47 -14.94 -0.95 5.21
N ALA A 48 -16.01 -1.14 4.43
CA ALA A 48 -16.40 -0.22 3.33
C ALA A 48 -16.54 1.24 3.80
N ALA A 49 -16.69 1.45 5.11
CA ALA A 49 -16.75 2.76 5.75
C ALA A 49 -15.38 3.38 6.08
N THR A 50 -14.27 2.62 6.09
CA THR A 50 -12.99 3.09 6.67
C THR A 50 -11.86 3.22 5.65
N LEU A 51 -11.87 2.47 4.55
CA LEU A 51 -10.77 2.49 3.55
C LEU A 51 -11.08 3.30 2.28
N THR A 52 -12.28 3.88 2.18
CA THR A 52 -12.63 4.89 1.17
C THR A 52 -12.54 6.30 1.75
N GLN A 53 -11.66 6.53 2.72
CA GLN A 53 -11.29 7.91 3.00
C GLN A 53 -10.21 8.29 1.99
N PRO A 54 -10.48 9.20 1.04
CA PRO A 54 -9.41 9.76 0.23
C PRO A 54 -8.33 10.23 1.21
N VAL A 55 -7.07 9.89 0.92
CA VAL A 55 -5.93 10.46 1.65
C VAL A 55 -6.14 11.96 1.64
N CYS A 56 -6.58 12.51 2.79
CA CYS A 56 -7.03 13.88 2.86
C CYS A 56 -5.75 14.70 2.86
N MET A 57 -5.46 15.39 1.77
CA MET A 57 -4.26 16.21 1.70
C MET A 57 -4.53 17.51 2.45
N ASP A 58 -3.63 17.86 3.37
CA ASP A 58 -3.67 19.16 4.01
C ASP A 58 -3.38 20.25 2.96
N SER A 59 -4.29 21.20 2.78
CA SER A 59 -4.20 22.20 1.72
C SER A 59 -3.09 23.23 1.93
N ASN A 60 -2.56 23.34 3.15
CA ASN A 60 -1.51 24.29 3.49
C ASN A 60 -0.11 23.68 3.30
N THR A 61 0.05 22.38 3.60
CA THR A 61 1.34 21.69 3.58
C THR A 61 1.52 20.75 2.38
N GLY A 62 0.43 20.30 1.77
CA GLY A 62 0.45 19.31 0.68
C GLY A 62 0.75 17.88 1.14
N PHE A 63 0.83 17.64 2.46
CA PHE A 63 1.06 16.31 3.02
C PHE A 63 -0.23 15.56 3.31
N PRO A 64 -0.20 14.22 3.32
CA PRO A 64 -1.32 13.40 3.74
C PRO A 64 -1.64 13.65 5.22
N LEU A 65 -2.90 13.97 5.51
CA LEU A 65 -3.42 14.08 6.87
C LEU A 65 -3.64 12.67 7.44
N ILE A 66 -2.90 12.36 8.50
CA ILE A 66 -3.02 11.10 9.24
C ILE A 66 -3.70 11.38 10.57
N GLN A 67 -4.82 10.71 10.85
CA GLN A 67 -5.50 10.79 12.13
C GLN A 67 -5.18 9.56 12.98
N SER A 68 -4.66 9.80 14.19
CA SER A 68 -4.43 8.75 15.18
C SER A 68 -5.62 8.66 16.14
N PRO A 69 -6.08 7.45 16.52
CA PRO A 69 -7.17 7.27 17.48
C PRO A 69 -6.80 7.67 18.92
N ARG A 70 -5.49 7.84 19.20
CA ARG A 70 -4.97 8.34 20.48
C ARG A 70 -4.00 9.50 20.25
N PRO A 71 -3.92 10.48 21.17
CA PRO A 71 -2.91 11.53 21.09
C PRO A 71 -1.51 10.90 21.07
N VAL A 72 -0.68 11.34 20.12
CA VAL A 72 0.72 10.92 20.01
C VAL A 72 1.55 11.82 20.92
N SER A 73 2.25 11.23 21.88
CA SER A 73 3.12 11.93 22.82
C SER A 73 4.59 11.86 22.39
N ALA A 74 5.44 12.70 22.98
CA ALA A 74 6.88 12.64 22.75
C ALA A 74 7.50 11.32 23.21
N GLU A 75 6.90 10.64 24.19
CA GLU A 75 7.36 9.32 24.64
C GLU A 75 7.06 8.24 23.60
N ASP A 76 5.89 8.29 22.96
CA ASP A 76 5.55 7.38 21.86
C ASP A 76 6.56 7.46 20.71
N VAL A 77 7.09 8.67 20.44
CA VAL A 77 8.13 8.90 19.43
C VAL A 77 9.49 8.37 19.91
N ARG A 78 9.86 8.59 21.17
CA ARG A 78 11.13 8.14 21.74
C ARG A 78 11.26 6.62 21.80
N THR A 79 10.13 5.91 21.95
CA THR A 79 10.11 4.44 22.02
C THR A 79 10.15 3.75 20.65
N LEU A 80 10.03 4.51 19.55
CA LEU A 80 10.26 3.98 18.21
C LEU A 80 11.77 3.82 18.02
N ASP A 81 12.22 2.57 17.89
CA ASP A 81 13.60 2.26 17.56
C ASP A 81 13.84 2.65 16.09
N ASP A 82 14.88 3.45 15.82
CA ASP A 82 15.32 3.80 14.47
C ASP A 82 16.12 2.62 13.89
N GLU A 83 15.45 1.51 13.54
CA GLU A 83 16.02 0.43 12.71
C GLU A 83 15.57 0.50 11.24
#